data_AF-A0A7J3KEM2-F1
#
_entry.id   AF-A0A7J3KEM2-F1
#
_cell.length_a   1.000
_cell.length_b   1.000
_cell.length_c   1.000
_cell.angle_alpha   90.00
_cell.angle_beta   90.00
_cell.angle_gamma   90.00
#
_symmetry.space_group_name_H-M   'P 1'
#
loop_
_entity.id
_entity.type
_entity.pdbx_description
1 polymer ?
#
loop_
_entity_poly.entity_id
_entity_poly.type
_entity_poly.pdbx_seq_one_letter_code
_entity_poly.pdbx_strand_id
1 'polypeptide(L)'
;MKKPDWKAWLKNRKECKKWNSFYLKNKILRKQTLKPKDYLKKALHNLDFANWVYEKHKTEIKSLFGEERFFDWVIVIYYYAIYHAALALIASRNLFSKSHLATLNALILHFYHERKIEKEDVEIVVESISKTLEKEDIEDIIETKELRERASYEAGY
;
A
#
# COMPACT_ATOMS: atom_id res chain seq x y z
N MET A 1 1.38 -13.03 17.20
CA MET A 1 2.29 -11.95 16.70
C MET A 1 1.77 -10.62 17.22
N LYS A 2 2.63 -9.65 17.54
CA LYS A 2 2.19 -8.27 17.86
C LYS A 2 1.50 -7.65 16.64
N LYS A 3 0.67 -6.62 16.85
CA LYS A 3 0.08 -5.83 15.74
C LYS A 3 1.21 -5.22 14.87
N PRO A 4 1.07 -5.17 13.54
CA PRO A 4 1.98 -4.45 12.67
C PRO A 4 2.19 -3.00 13.15
N ASP A 5 3.43 -2.52 13.15
CA ASP A 5 3.78 -1.14 13.51
C ASP A 5 4.91 -0.63 12.58
N TRP A 6 4.55 0.26 11.68
CA TRP A 6 5.49 0.83 10.71
C TRP A 6 6.55 1.73 11.36
N LYS A 7 6.25 2.37 12.50
CA LYS A 7 7.22 3.18 13.22
C LYS A 7 8.32 2.31 13.80
N ALA A 8 7.96 1.12 14.28
CA ALA A 8 8.94 0.11 14.70
C ALA A 8 9.78 -0.39 13.51
N TRP A 9 9.18 -0.55 12.33
CA TRP A 9 9.90 -0.96 11.12
C TRP A 9 10.93 0.06 10.65
N LEU A 10 10.62 1.37 10.71
CA LEU A 10 11.58 2.44 10.40
C LEU A 10 12.78 2.41 11.35
N LYS A 11 12.55 2.25 12.65
CA LYS A 11 13.61 2.26 13.66
C LYS A 11 14.47 1.00 13.66
N ASN A 12 13.91 -0.14 13.28
CA ASN A 12 14.56 -1.44 13.40
C ASN A 12 14.42 -2.28 12.13
N ARG A 13 15.50 -2.31 11.33
CA ARG A 13 15.59 -3.12 10.11
C ARG A 13 15.37 -4.62 10.34
N LYS A 14 15.81 -5.16 11.49
CA LYS A 14 15.62 -6.59 11.81
C LYS A 14 14.13 -6.90 12.02
N GLU A 15 13.41 -6.04 12.74
CA GLU A 15 11.97 -6.18 12.91
C GLU A 15 11.23 -6.01 11.58
N CYS A 16 11.61 -5.01 10.77
CA CYS A 16 11.06 -4.84 9.43
C CYS A 16 11.23 -6.11 8.57
N LYS A 17 12.42 -6.72 8.59
CA LYS A 17 12.74 -7.96 7.85
C LYS A 17 11.95 -9.16 8.36
N LYS A 18 11.69 -9.25 9.66
CA LYS A 18 10.86 -10.31 10.26
C LYS A 18 9.43 -10.26 9.72
N TRP A 19 8.83 -9.07 9.67
CA TRP A 19 7.52 -8.85 9.06
C TRP A 19 7.51 -9.12 7.56
N ASN A 20 8.54 -8.68 6.85
CA ASN A 20 8.67 -8.99 5.42
C ASN A 20 8.70 -10.50 5.15
N SER A 21 9.45 -11.24 5.97
CA SER A 21 9.52 -12.71 5.91
C SER A 21 8.17 -13.35 6.23
N PHE A 22 7.41 -12.80 7.18
CA PHE A 22 6.05 -13.23 7.45
C PHE A 22 5.14 -13.03 6.23
N TYR A 23 5.14 -11.84 5.61
CA TYR A 23 4.31 -11.56 4.45
C TYR A 23 4.66 -12.45 3.26
N LEU A 24 5.95 -12.71 3.02
CA LEU A 24 6.42 -13.64 1.99
C LEU A 24 5.98 -15.08 2.26
N LYS A 25 6.16 -15.58 3.49
CA LYS A 25 5.77 -16.95 3.89
C LYS A 25 4.28 -17.18 3.68
N ASN A 26 3.45 -16.16 3.93
CA ASN A 26 2.00 -16.23 3.81
C ASN A 26 1.48 -15.79 2.43
N LYS A 27 2.36 -15.56 1.45
CA LYS A 27 1.99 -15.16 0.08
C LYS A 27 1.17 -13.85 0.00
N ILE A 28 1.25 -13.00 1.04
CA ILE A 28 0.73 -11.62 1.05
C ILE A 28 1.68 -10.73 0.23
N LEU A 29 2.99 -10.93 0.41
CA LEU A 29 4.02 -10.56 -0.56
C LEU A 29 4.42 -11.79 -1.37
N ARG A 30 4.73 -11.59 -2.65
CA ARG A 30 5.19 -12.66 -3.55
C ARG A 30 6.37 -12.19 -4.38
N LYS A 31 7.33 -13.08 -4.62
CA LYS A 31 8.37 -12.83 -5.61
C LYS A 31 7.81 -13.12 -6.99
N GLN A 32 7.82 -12.13 -7.88
CA GLN A 32 7.29 -12.23 -9.22
C GLN A 32 7.98 -11.21 -10.13
N THR A 33 8.34 -11.61 -11.35
CA THR A 33 8.79 -10.66 -12.36
C THR A 33 7.60 -9.79 -12.77
N LEU A 34 7.72 -8.50 -12.52
CA LEU A 34 6.69 -7.51 -12.81
C LEU A 34 7.22 -6.48 -13.80
N LYS A 35 6.32 -5.64 -14.31
CA LYS A 35 6.66 -4.48 -15.13
C LYS A 35 6.44 -3.22 -14.28
N PRO A 36 7.48 -2.69 -13.59
CA PRO A 36 7.35 -1.50 -12.74
C PRO A 36 6.75 -0.30 -13.47
N LYS A 37 7.04 -0.19 -14.78
CA LYS A 37 6.51 0.85 -15.67
C LYS A 37 4.98 0.85 -15.75
N ASP A 38 4.33 -0.31 -15.65
CA ASP A 38 2.86 -0.39 -15.73
C ASP A 38 2.20 0.22 -14.49
N TYR A 39 2.75 -0.07 -13.31
CA TYR A 39 2.33 0.56 -12.05
C TYR A 39 2.61 2.06 -12.03
N LEU A 40 3.79 2.48 -12.50
CA LEU A 40 4.16 3.90 -12.58
C LEU A 40 3.24 4.67 -13.54
N LYS A 41 2.93 4.09 -14.71
CA LYS A 41 1.98 4.69 -15.66
C LYS A 41 0.61 4.89 -15.01
N LYS A 42 0.14 3.92 -14.23
CA LYS A 42 -1.12 4.03 -13.50
C LYS A 42 -1.07 5.07 -12.38
N ALA A 43 0.06 5.17 -11.67
CA ALA A 43 0.27 6.21 -10.65
C ALA A 43 0.18 7.61 -11.27
N LEU A 44 0.89 7.85 -12.38
CA LEU A 44 0.88 9.11 -13.11
C LEU A 44 -0.52 9.43 -13.67
N HIS A 45 -1.19 8.45 -14.28
CA HIS A 45 -2.54 8.62 -14.77
C HIS A 45 -3.51 9.05 -13.67
N ASN A 46 -3.45 8.41 -12.50
CA ASN A 46 -4.29 8.79 -11.36
C ASN A 46 -3.96 10.21 -10.88
N LEU A 47 -2.67 10.57 -10.80
CA LEU A 47 -2.24 11.91 -10.42
C LEU A 47 -2.79 12.98 -11.38
N ASP A 48 -2.63 12.77 -12.68
CA ASP A 48 -3.13 13.67 -13.72
C ASP A 48 -4.65 13.81 -13.66
N PHE A 49 -5.36 12.69 -13.44
CA PHE A 49 -6.81 12.70 -13.33
C PHE A 49 -7.29 13.43 -12.06
N ALA A 50 -6.65 13.19 -10.90
CA ALA A 50 -6.96 13.91 -9.66
C ALA A 50 -6.75 15.41 -9.80
N ASN A 51 -5.63 15.82 -10.39
CA ASN A 51 -5.33 17.22 -10.70
C ASN A 51 -6.42 17.82 -11.60
N TRP A 52 -6.80 17.11 -12.66
CA TRP A 52 -7.86 17.57 -13.57
C TRP A 52 -9.20 17.75 -12.86
N VAL A 53 -9.66 16.78 -12.06
CA VAL A 53 -10.91 16.90 -11.29
C VAL A 53 -10.84 18.07 -10.30
N TYR A 54 -9.70 18.24 -9.63
CA TYR A 54 -9.48 19.36 -8.71
C TYR A 54 -9.54 20.73 -9.39
N GLU A 55 -8.93 20.87 -10.57
CA GLU A 55 -9.01 22.11 -11.34
C GLU A 55 -10.44 22.39 -11.82
N LYS A 56 -11.15 21.37 -12.30
CA LYS A 56 -12.57 21.50 -12.69
C LYS A 56 -13.46 21.92 -11.53
N HIS A 57 -13.11 21.56 -10.30
CA HIS A 57 -13.80 22.02 -9.11
C HIS A 57 -13.77 23.54 -8.92
N LYS A 58 -12.73 24.22 -9.42
CA LYS A 58 -12.59 25.67 -9.30
C LYS A 58 -13.44 26.45 -10.30
N THR A 59 -13.79 25.84 -11.43
CA THR A 59 -14.41 26.55 -12.57
C THR A 59 -15.76 25.99 -13.00
N GLU A 60 -15.93 24.66 -13.04
CA GLU A 60 -16.97 24.01 -13.83
C GLU A 60 -17.90 23.11 -13.00
N ILE A 61 -17.40 22.44 -11.96
CA ILE A 61 -18.21 21.49 -11.19
C ILE A 61 -19.46 22.14 -10.58
N LYS A 62 -19.32 23.36 -10.03
CA LYS A 62 -20.46 24.06 -9.44
C LYS A 62 -21.60 24.32 -10.45
N SER A 63 -21.24 24.53 -11.72
CA SER A 63 -22.21 24.75 -12.80
C SER A 63 -22.94 23.48 -13.23
N LEU A 64 -22.28 22.32 -13.11
CA LEU A 64 -22.80 21.02 -13.54
C LEU A 64 -23.52 20.26 -12.42
N PHE A 65 -23.07 20.44 -11.17
CA PHE A 65 -23.46 19.61 -10.02
C PHE A 65 -23.90 20.45 -8.79
N GLY A 66 -24.10 21.76 -8.95
CA GLY A 66 -24.56 22.63 -7.87
C GLY A 66 -23.54 22.75 -6.72
N GLU A 67 -23.99 22.59 -5.48
CA GLU A 67 -23.10 22.70 -4.31
C GLU A 67 -22.32 21.41 -4.00
N GLU A 68 -22.48 20.35 -4.79
CA GLU A 68 -21.72 19.11 -4.59
C GLU A 68 -20.22 19.32 -4.74
N ARG A 69 -19.45 18.69 -3.84
CA ARG A 69 -18.00 18.77 -3.78
C ARG A 69 -17.41 17.37 -3.81
N PHE A 70 -16.83 16.97 -4.93
CA PHE A 70 -16.14 15.68 -5.14
C PHE A 70 -14.69 15.69 -4.64
N PHE A 71 -14.37 16.49 -3.61
CA PHE A 71 -13.02 16.54 -3.05
C PHE A 71 -12.64 15.23 -2.35
N ASP A 72 -13.61 14.51 -1.83
CA ASP A 72 -13.45 13.13 -1.34
C ASP A 72 -12.92 12.20 -2.44
N TRP A 73 -13.50 12.27 -3.64
CA TRP A 73 -13.02 11.51 -4.80
C TRP A 73 -11.62 11.92 -5.23
N VAL A 74 -11.32 13.22 -5.24
CA VAL A 74 -9.97 13.73 -5.52
C VAL A 74 -8.95 13.13 -4.54
N ILE A 75 -9.27 13.10 -3.24
CA ILE A 75 -8.42 12.50 -2.20
C ILE A 75 -8.23 10.99 -2.46
N VAL A 76 -9.30 10.26 -2.79
CA VAL A 76 -9.24 8.83 -3.11
C VAL A 76 -8.34 8.56 -4.32
N ILE A 77 -8.41 9.40 -5.36
CA ILE A 77 -7.58 9.23 -6.55
C ILE A 77 -6.11 9.53 -6.23
N TYR A 78 -5.79 10.60 -5.47
CA TYR A 78 -4.42 10.86 -5.01
C TYR A 78 -3.87 9.72 -4.16
N TYR A 79 -4.69 9.15 -3.28
CA TYR A 79 -4.35 7.94 -2.54
C TYR A 79 -3.91 6.80 -3.48
N TYR A 80 -4.71 6.49 -4.50
CA TYR A 80 -4.34 5.45 -5.45
C TYR A 80 -3.14 5.84 -6.31
N ALA A 81 -2.88 7.12 -6.57
CA ALA A 81 -1.66 7.56 -7.23
C ALA A 81 -0.42 7.19 -6.39
N ILE A 82 -0.41 7.55 -5.11
CA ILE A 82 0.66 7.24 -4.16
C ILE A 82 0.83 5.73 -3.99
N TYR A 83 -0.27 5.00 -3.81
CA TYR A 83 -0.22 3.55 -3.66
C TYR A 83 0.38 2.85 -4.89
N HIS A 84 -0.01 3.24 -6.11
CA HIS A 84 0.57 2.66 -7.31
C HIS A 84 2.04 3.07 -7.52
N ALA A 85 2.47 4.24 -7.05
CA ALA A 85 3.88 4.60 -7.03
C ALA A 85 4.69 3.70 -6.08
N ALA A 86 4.17 3.41 -4.88
CA ALA A 86 4.77 2.47 -3.95
C ALA A 86 4.84 1.03 -4.53
N LEU A 87 3.77 0.59 -5.22
CA LEU A 87 3.77 -0.68 -5.96
C LEU A 87 4.83 -0.70 -7.07
N ALA A 88 5.00 0.39 -7.82
CA ALA A 88 6.04 0.48 -8.85
C ALA A 88 7.45 0.31 -8.26
N LEU A 89 7.72 0.95 -7.11
CA LEU A 89 8.98 0.78 -6.40
C LEU A 89 9.20 -0.68 -6.00
N ILE A 90 8.28 -1.32 -5.29
CA ILE A 90 8.49 -2.71 -4.86
C ILE A 90 8.52 -3.68 -6.06
N ALA A 91 7.80 -3.39 -7.14
CA ALA A 91 7.85 -4.16 -8.38
C ALA A 91 9.25 -4.11 -9.02
N SER A 92 9.99 -3.01 -8.87
CA SER A 92 11.39 -2.94 -9.35
C SER A 92 12.34 -3.88 -8.59
N ARG A 93 11.88 -4.44 -7.45
CA ARG A 93 12.55 -5.50 -6.69
C ARG A 93 11.91 -6.88 -6.91
N ASN A 94 11.09 -7.03 -7.96
CA ASN A 94 10.33 -8.24 -8.26
C ASN A 94 9.43 -8.69 -7.11
N LEU A 95 8.82 -7.73 -6.40
CA LEU A 95 7.86 -7.98 -5.33
C LEU A 95 6.46 -7.55 -5.76
N PHE A 96 5.54 -8.50 -5.73
CA PHE A 96 4.10 -8.27 -5.84
C PHE A 96 3.48 -8.24 -4.44
N SER A 97 2.56 -7.31 -4.20
CA SER A 97 1.82 -7.18 -2.94
C SER A 97 0.32 -7.14 -3.20
N LYS A 98 -0.44 -7.74 -2.29
CA LYS A 98 -1.92 -7.63 -2.25
C LYS A 98 -2.44 -6.74 -1.13
N SER A 99 -1.56 -6.34 -0.20
CA SER A 99 -1.91 -5.65 1.04
C SER A 99 -1.19 -4.31 1.13
N HIS A 100 -1.84 -3.30 1.72
CA HIS A 100 -1.26 -1.99 1.93
C HIS A 100 -0.13 -2.05 2.96
N LEU A 101 -0.36 -2.69 4.12
CA LEU A 101 0.70 -2.94 5.11
C LEU A 101 1.90 -3.69 4.54
N ALA A 102 1.65 -4.71 3.73
CA ALA A 102 2.72 -5.50 3.13
C ALA A 102 3.54 -4.70 2.12
N THR A 103 2.86 -3.85 1.34
CA THR A 103 3.50 -2.87 0.43
C THR A 103 4.37 -1.90 1.21
N LEU A 104 3.83 -1.30 2.28
CA LEU A 104 4.57 -0.38 3.15
C LEU A 104 5.80 -1.05 3.79
N ASN A 105 5.65 -2.27 4.29
CA ASN A 105 6.76 -3.01 4.87
C ASN A 105 7.88 -3.27 3.84
N ALA A 106 7.53 -3.68 2.62
CA ALA A 106 8.49 -3.89 1.53
C ALA A 106 9.16 -2.58 1.11
N LEU A 107 8.41 -1.49 1.01
CA LEU A 107 8.93 -0.15 0.72
C LEU A 107 9.97 0.27 1.77
N ILE A 108 9.64 0.16 3.06
CA ILE A 108 10.56 0.50 4.15
C ILE A 108 11.82 -0.37 4.11
N LEU A 109 11.67 -1.69 3.91
CA LEU A 109 12.80 -2.60 3.93
C LEU A 109 13.78 -2.38 2.77
N HIS A 110 13.27 -2.14 1.56
CA HIS A 110 14.05 -2.17 0.32
C HIS A 110 14.41 -0.79 -0.23
N PHE A 111 13.79 0.28 0.29
CA PHE A 111 14.05 1.64 -0.18
C PHE A 111 14.46 2.55 0.96
N TYR A 112 13.72 2.60 2.07
CA TYR A 112 14.10 3.46 3.21
C TYR A 112 15.39 2.98 3.88
N HIS A 113 15.45 1.70 4.29
CA HIS A 113 16.65 1.12 4.92
C HIS A 113 17.86 1.05 3.97
N GLU A 114 17.63 1.16 2.66
CA GLU A 114 18.67 1.26 1.63
C GLU A 114 19.00 2.72 1.25
N ARG A 115 18.43 3.71 1.94
CA ARG A 115 18.62 5.15 1.73
C ARG A 115 18.30 5.62 0.31
N LYS A 116 17.26 5.04 -0.30
CA LYS A 116 16.74 5.41 -1.62
C LYS A 116 15.54 6.35 -1.56
N ILE A 117 14.89 6.41 -0.40
CA ILE A 117 13.80 7.33 -0.07
C ILE A 117 14.02 7.84 1.35
N GLU A 118 13.42 8.97 1.67
CA GLU A 118 13.50 9.61 2.98
C GLU A 118 12.37 9.15 3.90
N LYS A 119 12.37 9.60 5.15
CA LYS A 119 11.34 9.23 6.12
C LYS A 119 10.00 9.85 5.72
N GLU A 120 10.07 11.06 5.20
CA GLU A 120 8.97 11.90 4.73
C GLU A 120 8.22 11.19 3.59
N ASP A 121 8.94 10.55 2.66
CA ASP A 121 8.34 9.72 1.60
C ASP A 121 7.52 8.56 2.18
N VAL A 122 8.03 7.92 3.23
CA VAL A 122 7.32 6.83 3.92
C VAL A 122 6.09 7.38 4.64
N GLU A 123 6.19 8.54 5.29
CA GLU A 123 5.09 9.18 6.00
C GLU A 123 3.95 9.57 5.04
N ILE A 124 4.26 10.09 3.85
CA ILE A 124 3.27 10.36 2.80
C ILE A 124 2.51 9.08 2.42
N VAL A 125 3.23 7.98 2.21
CA VAL A 125 2.60 6.69 1.89
C VAL A 125 1.70 6.26 3.03
N VAL A 126 2.19 6.27 4.27
CA VAL A 126 1.43 5.92 5.48
C VAL A 126 0.15 6.75 5.61
N GLU A 127 0.25 8.07 5.50
CA GLU A 127 -0.89 8.96 5.63
C GLU A 127 -1.94 8.66 4.58
N SER A 128 -1.53 8.42 3.34
CA SER A 128 -2.45 8.06 2.25
C SER A 128 -3.20 6.76 2.53
N ILE A 129 -2.53 5.73 3.07
CA ILE A 129 -3.12 4.41 3.30
C ILE A 129 -3.81 4.30 4.68
N SER A 130 -3.52 5.20 5.63
CA SER A 130 -3.90 5.08 7.05
C SER A 130 -5.41 4.92 7.32
N LYS A 131 -6.27 5.46 6.46
CA LYS A 131 -7.74 5.27 6.57
C LYS A 131 -8.20 3.90 6.07
N THR A 132 -7.46 3.25 5.18
CA THR A 132 -7.77 1.95 4.56
C THR A 132 -7.02 0.79 5.23
N LEU A 133 -5.86 1.08 5.85
CA LEU A 133 -4.97 0.14 6.52
C LEU A 133 -5.64 -0.71 7.61
N GLU A 134 -6.68 -0.21 8.26
CA GLU A 134 -7.16 -0.83 9.50
C GLU A 134 -8.11 -2.00 9.27
N LYS A 135 -8.88 -2.02 8.18
CA LYS A 135 -9.93 -3.04 8.01
C LYS A 135 -9.47 -4.17 7.09
N GLU A 136 -9.12 -3.85 5.85
CA GLU A 136 -8.77 -4.84 4.82
C GLU A 136 -7.49 -5.62 5.18
N ASP A 137 -6.45 -4.94 5.67
CA ASP A 137 -5.19 -5.62 6.00
C ASP A 137 -5.28 -6.45 7.30
N ILE A 138 -6.20 -6.11 8.21
CA ILE A 138 -6.46 -6.95 9.40
C ILE A 138 -7.20 -8.21 8.99
N GLU A 139 -8.20 -8.09 8.10
CA GLU A 139 -8.95 -9.22 7.55
C GLU A 139 -8.02 -10.20 6.82
N ASP A 140 -7.09 -9.72 5.97
CA ASP A 140 -6.07 -10.56 5.29
C ASP A 140 -5.21 -11.37 6.29
N ILE A 141 -4.84 -10.76 7.43
CA ILE A 141 -4.04 -11.41 8.47
C ILE A 141 -4.85 -12.46 9.23
N ILE A 142 -6.12 -12.15 9.53
CA ILE A 142 -7.04 -13.05 10.23
C ILE A 142 -7.35 -14.27 9.35
N GLU A 143 -7.72 -14.08 8.09
CA GLU A 143 -8.00 -15.16 7.15
C GLU A 143 -6.80 -16.12 7.05
N THR A 144 -5.59 -15.56 6.94
CA THR A 144 -4.35 -16.34 6.91
C THR A 144 -4.15 -17.16 8.21
N LYS A 145 -4.58 -16.65 9.36
CA LYS A 145 -4.50 -17.36 10.64
C LYS A 145 -5.52 -18.49 10.71
N GLU A 146 -6.76 -18.24 10.30
CA GLU A 146 -7.83 -19.24 10.27
C GLU A 146 -7.50 -20.40 9.32
N LEU A 147 -6.99 -20.10 8.12
CA LEU A 147 -6.53 -21.12 7.17
C LEU A 147 -5.43 -22.01 7.77
N ARG A 148 -4.53 -21.44 8.59
CA ARG A 148 -3.49 -22.21 9.29
C ARG A 148 -4.04 -23.09 10.40
N GLU A 149 -5.00 -22.59 11.18
CA GLU A 149 -5.67 -23.36 12.22
C GLU A 149 -6.39 -24.55 11.59
N ARG A 150 -7.23 -24.32 10.57
CA ARG A 150 -7.93 -25.39 9.85
C ARG A 150 -7.00 -26.47 9.29
N ALA A 151 -5.93 -26.07 8.61
CA ALA A 151 -4.96 -27.02 8.05
C ALA A 151 -4.24 -27.85 9.13
N SER A 152 -4.11 -27.32 10.36
CA SER A 152 -3.51 -28.04 11.49
C SER A 152 -4.47 -29.04 12.13
N TYR A 153 -5.77 -28.77 12.10
CA TYR A 153 -6.81 -29.68 12.58
C TYR A 153 -7.17 -30.78 11.57
N GLU A 154 -7.11 -30.49 10.26
CA GLU A 154 -7.37 -31.48 9.20
C GLU A 154 -6.21 -32.49 9.01
N ALA A 155 -4.98 -32.15 9.41
CA ALA A 155 -3.82 -33.05 9.36
C ALA A 155 -3.72 -34.05 10.54
N GLY A 156 -4.73 -34.06 11.44
CA GLY A 156 -4.75 -34.83 12.67
C GLY A 156 -5.66 -36.07 12.66
N TYR A 157 -6.15 -36.52 11.51
CA TYR A 157 -6.99 -37.72 11.35
C TYR A 157 -6.40 -38.70 10.34
#